data_AF-A0A2T6ZL61-F1
#
_entry.id   AF-A0A2T6ZL61-F1
#
_cell.length_a   1.000
_cell.length_b   1.000
_cell.length_c   1.000
_cell.angle_alpha   90.00
_cell.angle_beta   90.00
_cell.angle_gamma   90.00
#
_symmetry.space_group_name_H-M   'P 1'
#
loop_
_entity.id
_entity.type
_entity.pdbx_description
1 polymer ?
#
loop_
_entity_poly.entity_id
_entity_poly.type
_entity_poly.pdbx_seq_one_letter_code
_entity_poly.pdbx_strand_id
1 'polypeptide(L)'
;MESLSMYFYFVQSAPISEVELDVLTGSHTILRTDIKINIGRSINLTTDYGQIEGAFLKSQGASRWRKHCCSKTVNSAPMGPEPTRSLDLRISHRYSMLAYSGSELG
;
A
#
# COMPACT_ATOMS: atom_id res chain seq x y z
N MET A 1 -19.94 25.44 23.71
CA MET A 1 -18.66 25.54 22.97
C MET A 1 -18.42 24.16 22.39
N GLU A 2 -19.01 23.90 21.22
CA GLU A 2 -18.92 22.59 20.56
C GLU A 2 -17.49 22.39 20.08
N SER A 3 -16.78 21.39 20.62
CA SER A 3 -15.50 20.98 20.05
C SER A 3 -15.79 20.28 18.72
N LEU A 4 -15.61 20.99 17.60
CA LEU A 4 -15.66 20.37 16.28
C LEU A 4 -14.55 19.32 16.20
N SER A 5 -14.93 18.05 16.29
CA SER A 5 -14.05 16.93 15.99
C SER A 5 -13.56 17.04 14.55
N MET A 6 -12.24 17.01 14.35
CA MET A 6 -11.62 17.11 13.03
C MET A 6 -11.86 15.88 12.14
N TYR A 7 -12.41 14.79 12.70
CA TYR A 7 -12.68 13.54 11.97
C TYR A 7 -14.05 12.95 12.36
N PHE A 8 -14.83 12.53 11.35
CA PHE A 8 -16.15 11.90 11.53
C PHE A 8 -16.10 10.37 11.63
N TYR A 9 -15.12 9.74 10.95
CA TYR A 9 -14.88 8.30 11.01
C TYR A 9 -13.42 8.00 10.66
N PHE A 10 -12.94 6.82 11.05
CA PHE A 10 -11.60 6.35 10.73
C PHE A 10 -11.69 5.06 9.91
N VAL A 11 -10.84 4.98 8.89
CA VAL A 11 -10.64 3.77 8.07
C VAL A 11 -9.48 2.99 8.66
N GLN A 12 -9.71 1.70 8.95
CA GLN A 12 -8.68 0.81 9.46
C GLN A 12 -8.30 -0.23 8.41
N SER A 13 -7.00 -0.46 8.23
CA SER A 13 -6.48 -1.47 7.31
C SER A 13 -5.28 -2.21 7.89
N ALA A 14 -5.08 -3.43 7.39
CA ALA A 14 -3.95 -4.28 7.70
C ALA A 14 -3.46 -4.94 6.39
N PRO A 15 -2.35 -4.45 5.80
CA PRO A 15 -1.68 -5.09 4.68
C PRO A 15 -0.62 -6.09 5.16
N ILE A 16 -0.52 -7.22 4.47
CA ILE A 16 0.51 -8.25 4.67
C ILE A 16 1.16 -8.51 3.31
N SER A 17 2.49 -8.45 3.25
CA SER A 17 3.25 -8.71 2.03
C SER A 17 4.31 -9.78 2.26
N GLU A 18 4.29 -10.81 1.42
CA GLU A 18 5.34 -11.81 1.31
C GLU A 18 6.39 -11.31 0.32
N VAL A 19 7.66 -11.34 0.72
CA VAL A 19 8.77 -10.84 -0.09
C VAL A 19 9.91 -11.84 -0.11
N GLU A 20 10.47 -12.05 -1.29
CA GLU A 20 11.74 -12.75 -1.47
C GLU A 20 12.88 -11.73 -1.34
N LEU A 21 13.85 -12.04 -0.49
CA LEU A 21 14.99 -11.19 -0.18
C LEU A 21 16.27 -11.84 -0.70
N ASP A 22 16.97 -11.15 -1.59
CA ASP A 22 18.33 -11.51 -1.94
C ASP A 22 19.30 -10.88 -0.93
N VAL A 23 19.86 -11.72 -0.07
CA VAL A 23 20.78 -11.32 1.00
C VAL A 23 22.14 -10.86 0.49
N LEU A 24 22.52 -11.19 -0.75
CA LEU A 24 23.81 -10.80 -1.33
C LEU A 24 23.74 -9.42 -2.00
N THR A 25 22.64 -9.13 -2.71
CA THR A 25 22.46 -7.83 -3.38
C THR A 25 21.66 -6.82 -2.57
N GLY A 26 20.94 -7.27 -1.54
CA GLY A 26 19.99 -6.45 -0.78
C GLY A 26 18.72 -6.10 -1.58
N SER A 27 18.50 -6.75 -2.73
CA SER A 27 17.29 -6.59 -3.52
C SER A 27 16.15 -7.41 -2.94
N HIS A 28 14.92 -6.95 -3.15
CA HIS A 28 13.73 -7.72 -2.79
C HIS A 28 12.71 -7.70 -3.91
N THR A 29 11.99 -8.80 -4.04
CA THR A 29 10.86 -8.96 -4.95
C THR A 29 9.65 -9.35 -4.12
N ILE A 30 8.54 -8.67 -4.32
CA ILE A 30 7.29 -9.04 -3.64
C ILE A 30 6.76 -10.31 -4.30
N LEU A 31 6.34 -11.31 -3.53
CA LEU A 31 5.74 -12.55 -4.06
C LEU A 31 4.22 -12.57 -3.93
N ARG A 32 3.69 -11.85 -2.95
CA ARG A 32 2.24 -11.71 -2.72
C ARG A 32 1.96 -10.55 -1.79
N THR A 33 0.80 -9.90 -1.96
CA THR A 33 0.27 -8.96 -0.98
C THR A 33 -1.21 -9.24 -0.74
N ASP A 34 -1.58 -9.40 0.53
CA ASP A 34 -2.97 -9.47 0.96
C ASP A 34 -3.32 -8.19 1.74
N ILE A 35 -4.37 -7.49 1.33
CA ILE A 35 -4.79 -6.24 1.97
C ILE A 35 -6.22 -6.39 2.48
N LYS A 36 -6.39 -6.22 3.80
CA LYS A 36 -7.70 -6.15 4.44
C LYS A 36 -7.96 -4.72 4.89
N ILE A 37 -9.11 -4.17 4.50
CA ILE A 37 -9.49 -2.79 4.81
C ILE A 37 -10.97 -2.69 5.15
N ASN A 38 -11.29 -1.89 6.15
CA ASN A 38 -12.66 -1.55 6.54
C ASN A 38 -13.03 -0.19 5.95
N ILE A 39 -13.76 -0.19 4.83
CA ILE A 39 -14.21 1.01 4.10
C ILE A 39 -15.69 1.32 4.45
N GLY A 40 -16.35 0.47 5.25
CA GLY A 40 -17.77 0.55 5.52
C GLY A 40 -18.59 0.22 4.27
N ARG A 41 -19.50 1.12 3.87
CA ARG A 41 -20.34 0.94 2.67
C ARG A 41 -19.72 1.65 1.48
N SER A 42 -19.01 0.89 0.65
CA SER A 42 -18.45 1.38 -0.61
C SER A 42 -19.55 1.87 -1.56
N ILE A 43 -19.32 3.02 -2.19
CA ILE A 43 -20.18 3.58 -3.24
C ILE A 43 -19.91 2.88 -4.58
N ASN A 44 -18.64 2.58 -4.87
CA ASN A 44 -18.22 1.86 -6.06
C ASN A 44 -16.95 1.06 -5.78
N LEU A 45 -17.11 -0.27 -5.72
CA LEU A 45 -16.03 -1.20 -5.39
C LEU A 45 -14.87 -1.12 -6.39
N THR A 46 -15.14 -0.92 -7.68
CA THR A 46 -14.09 -0.85 -8.71
C THR A 46 -13.16 0.33 -8.51
N THR A 47 -13.72 1.50 -8.17
CA THR A 47 -12.92 2.70 -7.90
C THR A 47 -12.11 2.55 -6.63
N ASP A 48 -12.71 1.98 -5.59
CA ASP A 48 -12.05 1.78 -4.31
C ASP A 48 -10.88 0.80 -4.43
N TYR A 49 -11.02 -0.28 -5.20
CA TYR A 49 -9.91 -1.18 -5.51
C TYR A 49 -8.76 -0.45 -6.22
N GLY A 50 -9.06 0.36 -7.24
CA GLY A 50 -8.04 1.16 -7.94
C GLY A 50 -7.31 2.15 -7.03
N GLN A 51 -8.01 2.73 -6.04
CA GLN A 51 -7.38 3.62 -5.05
C GLN A 51 -6.46 2.86 -4.10
N ILE A 52 -6.87 1.70 -3.61
CA ILE A 52 -6.05 0.86 -2.72
C ILE A 52 -4.80 0.38 -3.46
N GLU A 53 -4.94 -0.08 -4.71
CA GLU A 53 -3.84 -0.47 -5.58
C GLU A 53 -2.86 0.69 -5.81
N GLY A 54 -3.37 1.84 -6.24
CA GLY A 54 -2.54 3.01 -6.51
C GLY A 54 -1.81 3.54 -5.26
N ALA A 55 -2.47 3.50 -4.10
CA ALA A 55 -1.86 3.89 -2.83
C ALA A 55 -0.74 2.92 -2.42
N PHE A 56 -0.95 1.61 -2.59
CA PHE A 56 0.05 0.59 -2.31
C PHE A 56 1.28 0.70 -3.21
N LEU A 57 1.10 0.90 -4.52
CA LEU A 57 2.23 1.06 -5.44
C LEU A 57 3.03 2.33 -5.18
N LYS A 58 2.32 3.41 -4.86
CA LYS A 58 2.94 4.69 -4.50
C LYS A 58 3.79 4.56 -3.24
N SER A 59 3.31 3.84 -2.23
CA SER A 59 4.07 3.63 -0.99
C SER A 59 5.29 2.73 -1.19
N GLN A 60 5.18 1.69 -2.03
CA GLN A 60 6.31 0.86 -2.43
C GLN A 60 7.40 1.68 -3.13
N GLY A 61 7.02 2.48 -4.14
CA GLY A 61 7.96 3.35 -4.85
C GLY A 61 8.65 4.34 -3.91
N ALA A 62 7.91 4.94 -2.97
CA ALA A 62 8.48 5.84 -1.97
C ALA A 62 9.46 5.12 -1.03
N SER A 63 9.15 3.92 -0.56
CA SER A 63 10.03 3.13 0.30
C SER A 63 11.34 2.77 -0.41
N ARG A 64 11.25 2.30 -1.66
CA ARG A 64 12.41 1.98 -2.51
C ARG A 64 13.25 3.21 -2.80
N TRP A 65 12.60 4.32 -3.14
CA TRP A 65 13.29 5.58 -3.40
C TRP A 65 14.01 6.10 -2.16
N ARG A 66 13.40 6.02 -0.97
CA ARG A 66 14.06 6.41 0.28
C ARG A 66 15.29 5.57 0.59
N LYS A 67 15.25 4.26 0.32
CA LYS A 67 16.44 3.39 0.46
C LYS A 67 17.55 3.79 -0.52
N HIS A 68 17.20 4.08 -1.77
CA HIS A 68 18.16 4.53 -2.77
C HIS A 68 18.78 5.90 -2.42
N CYS A 69 17.98 6.88 -2.01
CA CYS A 69 18.47 8.21 -1.64
C CYS A 69 19.26 8.23 -0.33
N CYS A 70 18.91 7.41 0.67
CA CYS A 70 19.63 7.37 1.95
C CYS A 70 20.99 6.65 1.86
N SER A 71 21.28 5.95 0.74
CA SER A 71 22.51 5.17 0.55
C SER A 71 23.60 5.90 -0.25
N LYS A 72 23.30 7.01 -0.94
CA LYS A 72 24.28 7.73 -1.77
C LYS A 72 24.71 9.04 -1.10
N THR A 73 25.84 9.00 -0.41
CA THR A 73 26.69 10.18 -0.22
C THR A 73 27.64 10.25 -1.42
N VAL A 74 27.70 11.42 -2.08
CA VAL A 74 28.68 11.83 -3.11
C VAL A 74 28.37 11.52 -4.60
N ASN A 75 28.11 12.61 -5.33
CA ASN A 75 28.56 12.95 -6.69
C ASN A 75 28.76 11.82 -7.71
N SER A 76 27.67 11.30 -8.26
CA SER A 76 27.58 10.89 -9.66
C SER A 76 26.10 10.74 -10.01
N ALA A 77 25.70 11.24 -11.18
CA ALA A 77 24.30 11.37 -11.59
C ALA A 77 23.48 10.11 -11.28
N PRO A 78 22.32 10.21 -10.61
CA PRO A 78 21.62 9.02 -10.20
C PRO A 78 20.91 8.43 -11.42
N MET A 79 21.39 7.29 -11.90
CA MET A 79 20.45 6.29 -12.39
C MET A 79 19.49 6.06 -11.22
N GLY A 80 18.27 6.57 -11.34
CA GLY A 80 17.26 6.50 -10.28
C GLY A 80 16.99 5.05 -9.90
N PRO A 81 16.30 4.80 -8.76
CA PRO A 81 15.80 3.45 -8.51
C PRO A 81 14.98 3.03 -9.72
N GLU A 82 15.21 1.83 -10.24
CA GLU A 82 14.36 1.31 -11.31
C GLU A 82 12.88 1.46 -10.91
N PRO A 83 12.03 1.97 -11.82
CA PRO A 83 10.61 2.12 -11.53
C PRO A 83 10.03 0.76 -11.17
N THR A 84 9.09 0.74 -10.21
CA THR A 84 8.33 -0.46 -9.87
C THR A 84 7.78 -1.06 -11.15
N ARG A 85 8.22 -2.27 -11.50
CA ARG A 85 7.95 -2.84 -12.83
C ARG A 85 6.48 -3.26 -12.87
N SER A 86 5.88 -3.24 -14.05
CA SER A 86 4.53 -3.80 -14.27
C SER A 86 4.43 -5.30 -13.93
N LEU A 87 5.57 -5.98 -13.77
CA LEU A 87 5.65 -7.35 -13.28
C LEU A 87 5.42 -7.46 -11.77
N ASP A 88 5.81 -6.46 -10.98
CA ASP A 88 5.55 -6.40 -9.52
C ASP A 88 4.04 -6.22 -9.22
N LEU A 89 3.32 -5.65 -10.20
CA LEU A 89 1.88 -5.46 -10.25
C LEU A 89 1.09 -6.74 -10.56
N ARG A 90 1.72 -7.74 -11.19
CA ARG A 90 1.06 -8.98 -11.65
C ARG A 90 0.94 -10.04 -10.54
N ILE A 91 1.42 -9.69 -9.36
CA ILE A 91 1.62 -10.57 -8.25
C ILE A 91 0.32 -10.58 -7.45
N SER A 92 -0.29 -11.76 -7.31
CA SER A 92 -1.68 -11.92 -6.88
C SER A 92 -2.03 -11.05 -5.67
N HIS A 93 -2.81 -10.00 -5.88
CA HIS A 93 -3.35 -9.17 -4.82
C HIS A 93 -4.73 -9.70 -4.44
N ARG A 94 -4.91 -10.09 -3.17
CA ARG A 94 -6.25 -10.34 -2.64
C ARG A 94 -6.68 -9.17 -1.77
N TYR A 95 -7.78 -8.57 -2.20
CA TYR A 95 -8.47 -7.56 -1.44
C TYR A 95 -9.66 -8.19 -0.72
N SER A 96 -9.69 -8.05 0.60
CA SER A 96 -10.88 -8.39 1.38
C SER A 96 -11.44 -7.11 2.00
N MET A 97 -12.60 -6.69 1.49
CA MET A 97 -13.31 -5.53 2.00
C MET A 97 -14.30 -6.01 3.06
N LEU A 98 -14.16 -5.53 4.30
CA LEU A 98 -15.17 -5.75 5.32
C LEU A 98 -16.34 -4.83 5.02
N ALA A 99 -17.41 -5.37 4.43
CA ALA A 99 -18.68 -4.69 4.36
C ALA A 99 -19.25 -4.58 5.78
N TYR A 100 -19.74 -3.41 6.14
CA TYR A 100 -20.40 -3.19 7.43
C TYR A 100 -21.67 -4.07 7.49
N SER A 101 -21.64 -5.15 8.28
CA SER A 101 -22.83 -5.93 8.61
C SER A 101 -23.62 -5.15 9.65
N GLY A 102 -24.70 -4.50 9.23
CA GLY A 102 -25.60 -3.81 10.17
C GLY A 102 -26.32 -4.82 11.06
N SER A 103 -25.83 -5.06 12.26
CA SER A 103 -26.55 -5.84 13.30
C SER A 103 -26.15 -5.48 14.74
N GLU A 104 -25.91 -4.20 15.03
CA GLU A 104 -25.71 -3.67 16.40
C GLU A 104 -26.49 -2.34 16.56
N LEU A 105 -27.78 -2.36 16.23
CA LEU A 105 -28.77 -1.40 16.73
C LEU A 105 -29.96 -2.23 17.25
N GLY A 106 -29.89 -2.55 18.54
CA GLY A 106 -30.91 -3.20 19.36
C GLY A 106 -30.59 -2.95 20.82
#